data_AF-A0A7V0NE81-F1
#
_entry.id   AF-A0A7V0NE81-F1
#
_cell.length_a   1.000
_cell.length_b   1.000
_cell.length_c   1.000
_cell.angle_alpha   90.00
_cell.angle_beta   90.00
_cell.angle_gamma   90.00
#
_symmetry.space_group_name_H-M   'P 1'
#
loop_
_entity.id
_entity.type
_entity.pdbx_description
1 polymer ?
#
loop_
_entity_poly.entity_id
_entity_poly.type
_entity_poly.pdbx_seq_one_letter_code
_entity_poly.pdbx_strand_id
1 'polypeptide(L)'
;MKRVATALILSTLFFFVGWATNHRELAFHWAPIIYHGVASDQDYITRVDFDGDWIGNNNWENQPTGDLSAHVYYSVIETETHYFLFYSLFHPRDYEPWCFPSLCHENDMESIQLVVRKDGNAWGALEAMETLAHNRIYLYVADYSVKPGYLRMQGKILREDGRPVIYVETYGHGIYGHRIKLKKGTVIYRPGEVGEVPEGTGEEVTYALVPIYDTLWQHRDEIGPGKLFDQAFEYRGVVLGAAFDGDDWGEDKANSPWGYPQALGTELSRGDWFLDPAKAFAYHATFPEPFSRTYLFNPYLEDLGLLGETR
;
A
#
# COMPACT_ATOMS: atom_id res chain seq x y z
N MET A 1 21.21 73.35 -11.26
CA MET A 1 20.11 72.46 -10.82
C MET A 1 20.34 71.07 -11.41
N LYS A 2 20.91 70.14 -10.64
CA LYS A 2 21.04 68.72 -11.03
C LYS A 2 20.01 67.93 -10.22
N ARG A 3 19.10 67.23 -10.90
CA ARG A 3 18.10 66.34 -10.28
C ARG A 3 18.78 65.01 -9.95
N VAL A 4 18.73 64.61 -8.68
CA VAL A 4 19.09 63.27 -8.23
C VAL A 4 17.80 62.45 -8.22
N ALA A 5 17.79 61.35 -8.97
CA ALA A 5 16.69 60.38 -8.95
C ALA A 5 17.01 59.30 -7.91
N THR A 6 16.18 59.21 -6.87
CA THR A 6 16.25 58.14 -5.88
C THR A 6 15.42 56.96 -6.38
N ALA A 7 16.07 55.85 -6.71
CA ALA A 7 15.39 54.61 -7.05
C ALA A 7 14.92 53.92 -5.77
N LEU A 8 13.60 53.72 -5.65
CA LEU A 8 12.98 52.93 -4.58
C LEU A 8 12.96 51.47 -5.06
N ILE A 9 13.78 50.61 -4.44
CA ILE A 9 13.71 49.16 -4.67
C ILE A 9 12.60 48.62 -3.75
N LEU A 10 11.45 48.29 -4.34
CA LEU A 10 10.40 47.55 -3.65
C LEU A 10 10.81 46.06 -3.65
N SER A 11 11.22 45.54 -2.50
CA SER A 11 11.37 44.09 -2.31
C SER A 11 9.99 43.48 -2.05
N THR A 12 9.37 42.90 -3.07
CA THR A 12 8.20 42.02 -2.91
C THR A 12 8.66 40.72 -2.25
N LEU A 13 8.34 40.55 -0.96
CA LEU A 13 8.32 39.23 -0.33
C LEU A 13 7.16 38.44 -0.93
N PHE A 14 7.48 37.40 -1.69
CA PHE A 14 6.51 36.35 -2.02
C PHE A 14 6.35 35.45 -0.80
N PHE A 15 5.22 35.58 -0.10
CA PHE A 15 4.76 34.53 0.79
C PHE A 15 4.22 33.40 -0.08
N PHE A 16 4.96 32.30 -0.18
CA PHE A 16 4.38 31.03 -0.61
C PHE A 16 3.42 30.58 0.50
N VAL A 17 2.12 30.80 0.29
CA VAL A 17 1.09 30.09 1.04
C VAL A 17 1.12 28.66 0.50
N GLY A 18 1.98 27.83 1.08
CA GLY A 18 1.93 26.39 0.85
C GLY A 18 0.62 25.89 1.44
N TRP A 19 -0.29 25.40 0.61
CA TRP A 19 -1.42 24.63 1.09
C TRP A 19 -0.85 23.36 1.71
N ALA A 20 -1.10 23.12 2.99
CA ALA A 20 -0.84 21.81 3.58
C ALA A 20 -1.84 20.84 2.94
N THR A 21 -1.35 19.98 2.04
CA THR A 21 -2.13 18.88 1.47
C THR A 21 -2.59 17.97 2.59
N ASN A 22 -3.89 17.65 2.66
CA ASN A 22 -4.36 16.62 3.59
C ASN A 22 -3.77 15.27 3.17
N HIS A 23 -3.35 14.41 4.12
CA HIS A 23 -2.86 13.06 3.82
C HIS A 23 -3.82 12.22 2.95
N ARG A 24 -5.15 12.39 3.09
CA ARG A 24 -6.11 11.74 2.16
C ARG A 24 -5.95 12.25 0.74
N GLU A 25 -5.79 13.55 0.53
CA GLU A 25 -5.59 14.13 -0.80
C GLU A 25 -4.26 13.69 -1.41
N LEU A 26 -3.20 13.61 -0.58
CA LEU A 26 -1.88 13.12 -1.01
C LEU A 26 -1.95 11.65 -1.45
N ALA A 27 -2.61 10.79 -0.65
CA ALA A 27 -2.84 9.40 -1.02
C ALA A 27 -3.68 9.32 -2.30
N PHE A 28 -4.78 10.06 -2.38
CA PHE A 28 -5.63 10.07 -3.57
C PHE A 28 -4.89 10.56 -4.83
N HIS A 29 -3.95 11.51 -4.72
CA HIS A 29 -3.13 11.99 -5.83
C HIS A 29 -2.19 10.92 -6.38
N TRP A 30 -1.56 10.14 -5.50
CA TRP A 30 -0.58 9.12 -5.87
C TRP A 30 -1.17 7.72 -6.04
N ALA A 31 -2.45 7.52 -5.70
CA ALA A 31 -3.13 6.24 -5.81
C ALA A 31 -2.96 5.62 -7.22
N PRO A 32 -2.62 4.32 -7.30
CA PRO A 32 -2.22 3.69 -8.56
C PRO A 32 -3.39 3.45 -9.50
N ILE A 33 -3.12 3.40 -10.80
CA ILE A 33 -4.02 2.77 -11.78
C ILE A 33 -3.71 1.27 -11.79
N ILE A 34 -4.76 0.45 -11.66
CA ILE A 34 -4.62 -0.99 -11.44
C ILE A 34 -5.12 -1.74 -12.67
N TYR A 35 -4.22 -2.44 -13.36
CA TYR A 35 -4.58 -3.39 -14.40
C TYR A 35 -4.69 -4.79 -13.78
N HIS A 36 -5.91 -5.24 -13.52
CA HIS A 36 -6.13 -6.49 -12.83
C HIS A 36 -6.60 -7.56 -13.80
N GLY A 37 -5.89 -8.69 -13.88
CA GLY A 37 -6.38 -9.85 -14.62
C GLY A 37 -7.53 -10.52 -13.87
N VAL A 38 -8.67 -10.71 -14.51
CA VAL A 38 -9.88 -11.23 -13.86
C VAL A 38 -10.41 -12.44 -14.63
N ALA A 39 -10.71 -13.52 -13.90
CA ALA A 39 -11.36 -14.72 -14.40
C ALA A 39 -12.81 -14.86 -13.90
N SER A 40 -13.09 -14.41 -12.69
CA SER A 40 -14.43 -14.32 -12.11
C SER A 40 -14.51 -13.18 -11.09
N ASP A 41 -15.69 -12.96 -10.51
CA ASP A 41 -15.92 -11.99 -9.44
C ASP A 41 -15.11 -12.27 -8.15
N GLN A 42 -14.57 -13.49 -8.01
CA GLN A 42 -13.62 -13.83 -6.94
C GLN A 42 -12.29 -13.05 -7.05
N ASP A 43 -11.91 -12.57 -8.24
CA ASP A 43 -10.76 -11.69 -8.42
C ASP A 43 -11.12 -10.21 -8.17
N TYR A 44 -12.33 -9.85 -7.76
CA TYR A 44 -12.66 -8.44 -7.54
C TYR A 44 -12.01 -7.92 -6.25
N ILE A 45 -11.39 -6.74 -6.37
CA ILE A 45 -10.85 -6.01 -5.23
C ILE A 45 -12.04 -5.57 -4.39
N THR A 46 -12.06 -5.88 -3.11
CA THR A 46 -13.13 -5.42 -2.20
C THR A 46 -12.59 -5.12 -0.80
N ARG A 47 -13.48 -4.77 0.13
CA ARG A 47 -13.17 -4.59 1.55
C ARG A 47 -13.03 -5.94 2.25
N VAL A 48 -12.37 -5.95 3.40
CA VAL A 48 -12.32 -7.12 4.27
C VAL A 48 -13.69 -7.38 4.89
N ASP A 49 -14.41 -6.33 5.28
CA ASP A 49 -15.78 -6.39 5.81
C ASP A 49 -16.87 -6.38 4.71
N PHE A 50 -16.57 -6.94 3.53
CA PHE A 50 -17.47 -6.89 2.37
C PHE A 50 -18.83 -7.59 2.62
N ASP A 51 -18.87 -8.52 3.55
CA ASP A 51 -20.07 -9.24 4.00
C ASP A 51 -20.71 -8.66 5.26
N GLY A 52 -20.15 -7.58 5.80
CA GLY A 52 -20.69 -6.83 6.94
C GLY A 52 -20.17 -7.27 8.31
N ASP A 53 -19.17 -8.14 8.39
CA ASP A 53 -18.48 -8.47 9.64
C ASP A 53 -16.94 -8.36 9.54
N TRP A 54 -16.22 -8.79 10.58
CA TRP A 54 -14.75 -8.76 10.66
C TRP A 54 -14.22 -10.13 11.08
N ILE A 55 -14.85 -11.19 10.59
CA ILE A 55 -14.46 -12.57 10.83
C ILE A 55 -13.58 -12.99 9.65
N GLY A 56 -12.36 -13.44 9.92
CA GLY A 56 -11.41 -13.80 8.88
C GLY A 56 -11.75 -15.13 8.20
N ASN A 57 -12.41 -16.04 8.93
CA ASN A 57 -12.55 -17.46 8.58
C ASN A 57 -13.93 -17.84 8.03
N ASN A 58 -14.60 -16.88 7.39
CA ASN A 58 -15.85 -17.10 6.66
C ASN A 58 -15.92 -16.29 5.34
N ASN A 59 -14.84 -15.58 5.00
CA ASN A 59 -14.74 -14.73 3.81
C ASN A 59 -14.80 -15.57 2.53
N TRP A 60 -14.26 -16.79 2.56
CA TRP A 60 -14.35 -17.69 1.43
C TRP A 60 -15.81 -18.00 1.16
N GLU A 61 -16.59 -18.51 2.11
CA GLU A 61 -18.01 -18.83 1.90
C GLU A 61 -18.88 -17.61 1.60
N ASN A 62 -18.58 -16.45 2.17
CA ASN A 62 -19.40 -15.25 2.03
C ASN A 62 -19.16 -14.47 0.73
N GLN A 63 -18.01 -14.67 0.07
CA GLN A 63 -17.63 -14.01 -1.19
C GLN A 63 -18.77 -13.91 -2.22
N PRO A 64 -19.58 -14.97 -2.50
CA PRO A 64 -20.62 -14.91 -3.52
C PRO A 64 -21.81 -13.99 -3.20
N THR A 65 -21.90 -13.46 -1.97
CA THR A 65 -23.07 -12.69 -1.51
C THR A 65 -22.76 -11.31 -0.94
N GLY A 66 -21.51 -11.02 -0.62
CA GLY A 66 -21.13 -9.72 -0.08
C GLY A 66 -20.99 -8.62 -1.15
N ASP A 67 -20.73 -7.40 -0.69
CA ASP A 67 -20.56 -6.22 -1.53
C ASP A 67 -19.15 -6.18 -2.16
N LEU A 68 -19.06 -6.48 -3.45
CA LEU A 68 -17.79 -6.49 -4.18
C LEU A 68 -17.41 -5.11 -4.76
N SER A 69 -17.90 -4.02 -4.19
CA SER A 69 -17.53 -2.67 -4.62
C SER A 69 -16.05 -2.40 -4.34
N ALA A 70 -15.35 -1.84 -5.32
CA ALA A 70 -13.90 -1.75 -5.28
C ALA A 70 -13.40 -0.76 -4.22
N HIS A 71 -12.62 -1.27 -3.27
CA HIS A 71 -12.00 -0.46 -2.22
C HIS A 71 -10.52 -0.81 -2.09
N VAL A 72 -9.68 0.22 -2.01
CA VAL A 72 -8.25 0.08 -1.80
C VAL A 72 -7.90 0.67 -0.44
N TYR A 73 -7.32 -0.16 0.41
CA TYR A 73 -6.84 0.28 1.70
C TYR A 73 -5.61 1.17 1.52
N TYR A 74 -5.49 2.25 2.28
CA TYR A 74 -4.32 3.11 2.24
C TYR A 74 -3.82 3.54 3.61
N SER A 75 -2.53 3.89 3.65
CA SER A 75 -1.88 4.52 4.79
C SER A 75 -0.92 5.61 4.31
N VAL A 76 -0.77 6.66 5.12
CA VAL A 76 0.24 7.69 4.93
C VAL A 76 1.10 7.75 6.18
N ILE A 77 2.41 7.61 5.99
CA ILE A 77 3.43 7.85 7.02
C ILE A 77 4.36 8.93 6.49
N GLU A 78 4.76 9.86 7.35
CA GLU A 78 5.51 11.05 6.98
C GLU A 78 6.76 11.17 7.86
N THR A 79 7.93 11.34 7.23
CA THR A 79 9.16 11.79 7.89
C THR A 79 9.45 13.23 7.54
N GLU A 80 10.51 13.82 8.09
CA GLU A 80 10.91 15.20 7.73
C GLU A 80 11.14 15.38 6.23
N THR A 81 11.56 14.32 5.51
CA THR A 81 11.95 14.43 4.10
C THR A 81 11.09 13.62 3.12
N HIS A 82 10.29 12.66 3.58
CA HIS A 82 9.53 11.77 2.70
C HIS A 82 8.10 11.53 3.19
N TYR A 83 7.22 11.19 2.25
CA TYR A 83 5.99 10.48 2.50
C TYR A 83 6.14 9.03 2.05
N PHE A 84 5.57 8.12 2.83
CA PHE A 84 5.44 6.70 2.55
C PHE A 84 3.94 6.42 2.41
N LEU A 85 3.51 6.11 1.20
CA LEU A 85 2.11 5.86 0.88
C LEU A 85 1.95 4.36 0.65
N PHE A 86 1.26 3.70 1.57
CA PHE A 86 0.99 2.28 1.49
C PHE A 86 -0.39 2.06 0.92
N TYR A 87 -0.55 1.08 0.04
CA TYR A 87 -1.84 0.64 -0.49
C TYR A 87 -1.94 -0.87 -0.40
N SER A 88 -3.11 -1.40 -0.04
CA SER A 88 -3.36 -2.84 0.03
C SER A 88 -4.63 -3.20 -0.73
N LEU A 89 -4.55 -4.27 -1.51
CA LEU A 89 -5.66 -4.83 -2.28
C LEU A 89 -6.10 -6.11 -1.59
N PHE A 90 -7.38 -6.22 -1.26
CA PHE A 90 -7.93 -7.42 -0.63
C PHE A 90 -8.83 -8.18 -1.61
N HIS A 91 -8.70 -9.50 -1.57
CA HIS A 91 -9.57 -10.45 -2.25
C HIS A 91 -10.03 -11.49 -1.22
N PRO A 92 -11.33 -11.85 -1.16
CA PRO A 92 -11.80 -12.84 -0.19
C PRO A 92 -11.22 -14.25 -0.41
N ARG A 93 -10.72 -14.54 -1.62
CA ARG A 93 -10.20 -15.85 -2.02
C ARG A 93 -8.96 -15.70 -2.89
N ASP A 94 -7.84 -16.33 -2.53
CA ASP A 94 -6.81 -16.75 -3.50
C ASP A 94 -7.21 -18.13 -4.03
N TYR A 95 -7.52 -18.22 -5.32
CA TYR A 95 -8.15 -19.41 -5.89
C TYR A 95 -7.61 -19.75 -7.28
N GLU A 96 -7.62 -21.03 -7.64
CA GLU A 96 -7.28 -21.52 -8.97
C GLU A 96 -8.47 -22.28 -9.58
N PRO A 97 -8.51 -22.56 -10.90
CA PRO A 97 -9.58 -23.35 -11.52
C PRO A 97 -9.76 -24.74 -10.88
N TRP A 98 -8.71 -25.28 -10.26
CA TRP A 98 -8.77 -26.43 -9.36
C TRP A 98 -7.99 -26.13 -8.10
N CYS A 99 -8.72 -26.03 -6.97
CA CYS A 99 -8.10 -25.75 -5.70
C CYS A 99 -7.45 -26.97 -5.05
N PHE A 100 -6.28 -26.71 -4.49
CA PHE A 100 -5.50 -27.60 -3.65
C PHE A 100 -4.96 -26.80 -2.48
N PRO A 101 -4.74 -27.41 -1.30
CA PRO A 101 -4.31 -26.65 -0.12
C PRO A 101 -2.93 -25.95 -0.19
N SER A 102 -2.19 -26.18 -1.28
CA SER A 102 -0.91 -25.52 -1.56
C SER A 102 -1.02 -24.38 -2.57
N LEU A 103 -2.22 -24.13 -3.10
CA LEU A 103 -2.47 -23.18 -4.20
C LEU A 103 -3.58 -22.19 -3.89
N CYS A 104 -4.63 -22.62 -3.18
CA CYS A 104 -5.72 -21.75 -2.78
C CYS A 104 -5.66 -21.49 -1.30
N HIS A 105 -6.21 -20.35 -0.89
CA HIS A 105 -6.52 -20.06 0.49
C HIS A 105 -7.57 -18.97 0.61
N GLU A 106 -8.26 -18.99 1.73
CA GLU A 106 -9.09 -17.89 2.18
C GLU A 106 -8.28 -16.65 2.48
N ASN A 107 -8.87 -15.51 2.15
CA ASN A 107 -8.27 -14.18 2.20
C ASN A 107 -7.07 -14.07 1.25
N ASP A 108 -6.85 -12.86 0.75
CA ASP A 108 -5.59 -12.51 0.12
C ASP A 108 -5.40 -11.01 0.22
N MET A 109 -4.21 -10.61 0.64
CA MET A 109 -3.88 -9.20 0.73
C MET A 109 -2.44 -8.97 0.27
N GLU A 110 -2.33 -8.30 -0.86
CA GLU A 110 -1.07 -7.89 -1.46
C GLU A 110 -0.95 -6.36 -1.42
N SER A 111 0.27 -5.84 -1.31
CA SER A 111 0.48 -4.43 -0.99
C SER A 111 1.52 -3.71 -1.86
N ILE A 112 1.40 -2.39 -1.88
CA ILE A 112 2.27 -1.44 -2.57
C ILE A 112 2.77 -0.40 -1.57
N GLN A 113 4.06 -0.09 -1.58
CA GLN A 113 4.63 1.06 -0.88
C GLN A 113 5.23 2.05 -1.88
N LEU A 114 4.68 3.25 -1.95
CA LEU A 114 5.28 4.38 -2.68
C LEU A 114 6.13 5.22 -1.75
N VAL A 115 7.31 5.61 -2.22
CA VAL A 115 8.22 6.52 -1.51
C VAL A 115 8.32 7.83 -2.27
N VAL A 116 7.85 8.91 -1.64
CA VAL A 116 7.70 10.23 -2.25
C VAL A 116 8.54 11.23 -1.48
N ARG A 117 9.58 11.78 -2.11
CA ARG A 117 10.41 12.82 -1.50
C ARG A 117 9.67 14.15 -1.48
N LYS A 118 9.74 14.86 -0.35
CA LYS A 118 9.27 16.24 -0.26
C LYS A 118 10.23 17.17 -1.00
N ASP A 119 9.69 18.00 -1.87
CA ASP A 119 10.46 18.96 -2.68
C ASP A 119 9.91 20.40 -2.58
N GLY A 120 9.00 20.63 -1.61
CA GLY A 120 8.30 21.90 -1.43
C GLY A 120 7.01 22.04 -2.24
N ASN A 121 6.72 21.11 -3.16
CA ASN A 121 5.41 20.97 -3.80
C ASN A 121 4.42 20.24 -2.86
N ALA A 122 3.14 20.53 -3.02
CA ALA A 122 2.00 19.89 -2.38
C ALA A 122 2.01 18.34 -2.50
N TRP A 123 2.58 17.79 -3.57
CA TRP A 123 2.56 16.35 -3.85
C TRP A 123 3.91 15.65 -3.65
N GLY A 124 5.01 16.40 -3.55
CA GLY A 124 6.36 15.84 -3.60
C GLY A 124 6.71 15.18 -4.94
N ALA A 125 7.80 14.43 -4.95
CA ALA A 125 8.31 13.70 -6.10
C ALA A 125 8.41 12.20 -5.78
N LEU A 126 7.63 11.37 -6.48
CA LEU A 126 7.72 9.90 -6.37
C LEU A 126 9.09 9.40 -6.84
N GLU A 127 9.81 8.69 -5.97
CA GLU A 127 11.17 8.19 -6.22
C GLU A 127 11.23 6.66 -6.37
N ALA A 128 10.45 5.93 -5.57
CA ALA A 128 10.42 4.48 -5.58
C ALA A 128 9.01 3.92 -5.36
N MET A 129 8.82 2.69 -5.82
CA MET A 129 7.63 1.87 -5.59
C MET A 129 8.08 0.45 -5.28
N GLU A 130 7.62 -0.09 -4.18
CA GLU A 130 7.78 -1.49 -3.80
C GLU A 130 6.43 -2.20 -3.95
N THR A 131 6.40 -3.36 -4.60
CA THR A 131 5.17 -4.17 -4.74
C THR A 131 5.38 -5.56 -4.16
N LEU A 132 4.35 -6.16 -3.58
CA LEU A 132 4.37 -7.53 -3.08
C LEU A 132 3.69 -8.48 -4.10
N ALA A 133 4.35 -9.60 -4.38
CA ALA A 133 3.74 -10.72 -5.07
C ALA A 133 4.31 -12.03 -4.54
N HIS A 134 3.44 -12.96 -4.12
CA HIS A 134 3.82 -14.33 -3.76
C HIS A 134 4.96 -14.37 -2.74
N ASN A 135 4.83 -13.61 -1.66
CA ASN A 135 5.86 -13.49 -0.62
C ASN A 135 7.20 -12.93 -1.12
N ARG A 136 7.19 -12.00 -2.09
CA ARG A 136 8.39 -11.26 -2.52
C ARG A 136 8.10 -9.79 -2.74
N ILE A 137 8.96 -8.94 -2.20
CA ILE A 137 8.92 -7.49 -2.46
C ILE A 137 9.81 -7.17 -3.66
N TYR A 138 9.26 -6.40 -4.60
CA TYR A 138 9.90 -5.98 -5.84
C TYR A 138 10.10 -4.48 -5.85
N LEU A 139 11.32 -4.01 -6.12
CA LEU A 139 11.67 -2.58 -6.17
C LEU A 139 11.61 -2.02 -7.60
N TYR A 140 10.89 -0.92 -7.78
CA TYR A 140 10.84 -0.09 -8.99
C TYR A 140 11.22 1.34 -8.65
N VAL A 141 11.87 2.05 -9.58
CA VAL A 141 12.38 3.42 -9.33
C VAL A 141 11.86 4.40 -10.37
N ALA A 142 11.63 5.66 -9.98
CA ALA A 142 11.25 6.71 -10.93
C ALA A 142 12.41 7.05 -11.86
N ASP A 143 13.62 7.12 -11.30
CA ASP A 143 14.87 7.26 -12.01
C ASP A 143 16.02 6.54 -11.29
N TYR A 144 17.16 6.43 -11.95
CA TYR A 144 18.30 5.65 -11.45
C TYR A 144 19.15 6.38 -10.40
N SER A 145 18.70 7.51 -9.84
CA SER A 145 19.31 8.08 -8.64
C SER A 145 19.06 7.21 -7.41
N VAL A 146 17.92 6.51 -7.37
CA VAL A 146 17.68 5.40 -6.46
C VAL A 146 18.38 4.14 -7.00
N LYS A 147 19.18 3.50 -6.15
CA LYS A 147 19.96 2.31 -6.43
C LYS A 147 19.46 1.12 -5.61
N PRO A 148 19.61 -0.12 -6.10
CA PRO A 148 19.30 -1.29 -5.29
C PRO A 148 20.19 -1.37 -4.04
N GLY A 149 19.59 -1.73 -2.91
CA GLY A 149 20.24 -2.10 -1.66
C GLY A 149 20.08 -3.60 -1.44
N TYR A 150 19.31 -4.00 -0.42
CA TYR A 150 18.91 -5.39 -0.23
C TYR A 150 18.03 -5.91 -1.39
N LEU A 151 17.07 -5.10 -1.86
CA LEU A 151 16.19 -5.47 -2.96
C LEU A 151 16.87 -5.28 -4.30
N ARG A 152 16.55 -6.18 -5.24
CA ARG A 152 16.93 -6.02 -6.64
C ARG A 152 15.95 -5.09 -7.34
N MET A 153 16.48 -4.09 -8.02
CA MET A 153 15.70 -3.19 -8.88
C MET A 153 15.18 -3.96 -10.11
N GLN A 154 13.86 -3.93 -10.31
CA GLN A 154 13.17 -4.58 -11.44
C GLN A 154 13.06 -3.69 -12.66
N GLY A 155 12.97 -2.37 -12.47
CA GLY A 155 12.85 -1.43 -13.57
C GLY A 155 12.31 -0.07 -13.14
N LYS A 156 11.81 0.67 -14.12
CA LYS A 156 11.19 1.97 -13.88
C LYS A 156 9.73 1.84 -13.50
N ILE A 157 9.25 2.76 -12.66
CA ILE A 157 7.83 2.93 -12.38
C ILE A 157 7.11 3.32 -13.67
N LEU A 158 6.11 2.52 -14.07
CA LEU A 158 5.21 2.85 -15.16
C LEU A 158 4.21 3.90 -14.70
N ARG A 159 3.82 4.80 -15.61
CA ARG A 159 2.89 5.88 -15.31
C ARG A 159 1.84 6.06 -16.40
N GLU A 160 0.65 6.45 -15.97
CA GLU A 160 -0.46 6.88 -16.80
C GLU A 160 -1.18 8.03 -16.08
N ASP A 161 -1.47 9.11 -16.79
CA ASP A 161 -2.08 10.33 -16.24
C ASP A 161 -1.39 10.87 -14.97
N GLY A 162 -0.05 10.72 -14.91
CA GLY A 162 0.79 11.13 -13.79
C GLY A 162 0.85 10.14 -12.63
N ARG A 163 -0.04 9.16 -12.58
CA ARG A 163 -0.15 8.14 -11.52
C ARG A 163 0.74 6.93 -11.79
N PRO A 164 1.24 6.23 -10.74
CA PRO A 164 1.89 4.95 -10.92
C PRO A 164 0.90 3.91 -11.45
N VAL A 165 1.39 2.97 -12.24
CA VAL A 165 0.61 1.85 -12.79
C VAL A 165 1.12 0.54 -12.20
N ILE A 166 0.19 -0.30 -11.77
CA ILE A 166 0.46 -1.67 -11.32
C ILE A 166 -0.34 -2.68 -12.13
N TYR A 167 0.14 -3.91 -12.12
CA TYR A 167 -0.49 -5.07 -12.73
C TYR A 167 -0.69 -6.15 -11.67
N VAL A 168 -1.90 -6.69 -11.59
CA VAL A 168 -2.30 -7.68 -10.58
C VAL A 168 -2.62 -8.99 -11.30
N GLU A 169 -1.99 -10.08 -10.87
CA GLU A 169 -2.23 -11.41 -11.45
C GLU A 169 -3.67 -11.86 -11.28
N THR A 170 -4.19 -12.56 -12.28
CA THR A 170 -5.41 -13.36 -12.12
C THR A 170 -5.13 -14.48 -11.14
N TYR A 171 -6.08 -14.81 -10.27
CA TYR A 171 -6.04 -15.89 -9.27
C TYR A 171 -5.22 -15.59 -8.03
N GLY A 172 -3.89 -15.61 -8.11
CA GLY A 172 -3.03 -15.44 -6.93
C GLY A 172 -2.62 -14.00 -6.62
N HIS A 173 -3.28 -13.04 -7.26
CA HIS A 173 -3.24 -11.58 -7.06
C HIS A 173 -1.88 -10.88 -6.84
N GLY A 174 -0.75 -11.52 -7.17
CA GLY A 174 0.56 -10.91 -7.04
C GLY A 174 0.67 -9.58 -7.80
N ILE A 175 1.21 -8.55 -7.14
CA ILE A 175 1.27 -7.18 -7.65
C ILE A 175 2.65 -6.87 -8.24
N TYR A 176 2.66 -6.34 -9.47
CA TYR A 176 3.86 -5.97 -10.20
C TYR A 176 3.81 -4.55 -10.75
N GLY A 177 4.90 -3.81 -10.60
CA GLY A 177 5.12 -2.50 -11.23
C GLY A 177 5.50 -2.54 -12.72
N HIS A 178 5.43 -3.72 -13.36
CA HIS A 178 5.72 -3.91 -14.77
C HIS A 178 4.66 -4.76 -15.45
N ARG A 179 4.54 -4.64 -16.77
CA ARG A 179 3.57 -5.42 -17.56
C ARG A 179 3.81 -6.91 -17.42
N ILE A 180 2.80 -7.61 -16.93
CA ILE A 180 2.71 -9.07 -16.93
C ILE A 180 1.62 -9.55 -17.89
N LYS A 181 1.58 -10.86 -18.15
CA LYS A 181 0.52 -11.46 -18.96
C LYS A 181 -0.71 -11.71 -18.08
N LEU A 182 -1.72 -10.87 -18.22
CA LEU A 182 -3.04 -11.07 -17.60
C LEU A 182 -3.81 -12.16 -18.37
N LYS A 183 -4.49 -13.05 -17.64
CA LYS A 183 -5.23 -14.18 -18.21
C LYS A 183 -6.73 -13.91 -18.09
N LYS A 184 -7.52 -14.59 -18.94
CA LYS A 184 -9.00 -14.61 -18.96
C LYS A 184 -9.67 -13.28 -19.34
N GLY A 185 -9.28 -12.19 -18.71
CA GLY A 185 -9.75 -10.84 -19.01
C GLY A 185 -8.98 -9.82 -18.18
N THR A 186 -9.40 -8.56 -18.25
CA THR A 186 -8.77 -7.48 -17.48
C THR A 186 -9.83 -6.47 -17.06
N VAL A 187 -9.78 -6.02 -15.82
CA VAL A 187 -10.51 -4.85 -15.33
C VAL A 187 -9.48 -3.77 -15.01
N ILE A 188 -9.75 -2.53 -15.41
CA ILE A 188 -8.92 -1.38 -15.06
C ILE A 188 -9.60 -0.64 -13.90
N TYR A 189 -8.95 -0.57 -12.75
CA TYR A 189 -9.45 0.20 -11.61
C TYR A 189 -8.74 1.55 -11.52
N ARG A 190 -9.52 2.63 -11.46
CA ARG A 190 -9.03 4.01 -11.24
C ARG A 190 -9.48 4.56 -9.89
N PRO A 191 -8.67 5.41 -9.24
CA PRO A 191 -9.11 6.05 -8.00
C PRO A 191 -10.32 6.98 -8.26
N GLY A 192 -11.36 6.83 -7.44
CA GLY A 192 -12.58 7.63 -7.47
C GLY A 192 -13.13 7.90 -6.06
N GLU A 193 -14.18 8.72 -5.97
CA GLU A 193 -14.82 9.02 -4.68
C GLU A 193 -15.69 7.87 -4.17
N VAL A 194 -16.11 6.97 -5.06
CA VAL A 194 -16.90 5.77 -4.77
C VAL A 194 -16.24 4.56 -5.41
N GLY A 195 -16.44 3.39 -4.81
CA GLY A 195 -16.08 2.11 -5.41
C GLY A 195 -17.23 1.58 -6.25
N GLU A 196 -16.92 1.09 -7.44
CA GLU A 196 -17.87 0.40 -8.33
C GLU A 196 -17.63 -1.11 -8.30
N VAL A 197 -18.66 -1.89 -8.60
CA VAL A 197 -18.56 -3.34 -8.84
C VAL A 197 -18.37 -3.55 -10.33
N PRO A 198 -17.31 -4.24 -10.79
CA PRO A 198 -17.20 -4.58 -12.21
C PRO A 198 -18.35 -5.49 -12.66
N GLU A 199 -18.82 -5.34 -13.90
CA GLU A 199 -19.84 -6.20 -14.50
C GLU A 199 -19.25 -7.42 -15.25
N GLY A 200 -17.93 -7.45 -15.44
CA GLY A 200 -17.21 -8.49 -16.16
C GLY A 200 -15.75 -8.15 -16.39
N THR A 201 -15.31 -8.24 -17.65
CA THR A 201 -13.94 -7.96 -18.06
C THR A 201 -13.94 -7.06 -19.30
N GLY A 202 -12.86 -6.30 -19.52
CA GLY A 202 -12.73 -5.33 -20.60
C GLY A 202 -13.31 -3.96 -20.26
N GLU A 203 -13.60 -3.72 -18.99
CA GLU A 203 -14.17 -2.47 -18.49
C GLU A 203 -13.15 -1.67 -17.65
N GLU A 204 -13.54 -0.44 -17.34
CA GLU A 204 -12.86 0.44 -16.43
C GLU A 204 -13.86 0.89 -15.35
N VAL A 205 -13.46 0.75 -14.09
CA VAL A 205 -14.28 1.09 -12.93
C VAL A 205 -13.49 1.94 -11.94
N THR A 206 -14.19 2.60 -11.03
CA THR A 206 -13.59 3.36 -9.94
C THR A 206 -13.45 2.55 -8.66
N TYR A 207 -12.40 2.83 -7.88
CA TYR A 207 -12.23 2.34 -6.51
C TYR A 207 -12.16 3.50 -5.52
N ALA A 208 -12.73 3.31 -4.34
CA ALA A 208 -12.61 4.25 -3.23
C ALA A 208 -11.40 3.92 -2.34
N LEU A 209 -10.79 4.95 -1.77
CA LEU A 209 -9.73 4.80 -0.78
C LEU A 209 -10.30 4.65 0.64
N VAL A 210 -9.85 3.62 1.37
CA VAL A 210 -10.24 3.34 2.77
C VAL A 210 -9.01 3.43 3.68
N PRO A 211 -9.01 4.27 4.73
CA PRO A 211 -7.84 4.41 5.61
C PRO A 211 -7.64 3.15 6.46
N ILE A 212 -6.46 2.53 6.39
CA ILE A 212 -6.07 1.36 7.21
C ILE A 212 -6.21 1.69 8.70
N TYR A 213 -5.77 2.88 9.11
CA TYR A 213 -5.81 3.28 10.51
C TYR A 213 -7.24 3.32 11.08
N ASP A 214 -8.21 3.89 10.37
CA ASP A 214 -9.58 4.02 10.88
C ASP A 214 -10.43 2.75 10.69
N THR A 215 -9.90 1.74 10.00
CA THR A 215 -10.59 0.49 9.68
C THR A 215 -9.79 -0.72 10.19
N LEU A 216 -9.02 -1.40 9.33
CA LEU A 216 -8.29 -2.63 9.64
C LEU A 216 -7.49 -2.55 10.94
N TRP A 217 -6.79 -1.45 11.18
CA TRP A 217 -5.94 -1.27 12.37
C TRP A 217 -6.73 -1.24 13.68
N GLN A 218 -8.00 -0.84 13.65
CA GLN A 218 -8.86 -0.83 14.85
C GLN A 218 -9.21 -2.26 15.32
N HIS A 219 -9.05 -3.25 14.43
CA HIS A 219 -9.28 -4.66 14.69
C HIS A 219 -7.97 -5.45 14.93
N ARG A 220 -6.81 -4.78 14.98
CA ARG A 220 -5.48 -5.43 15.07
C ARG A 220 -5.30 -6.39 16.25
N ASP A 221 -6.05 -6.16 17.33
CA ASP A 221 -5.99 -6.95 18.57
C ASP A 221 -7.00 -8.10 18.58
N GLU A 222 -7.84 -8.23 17.54
CA GLU A 222 -8.79 -9.32 17.34
C GLU A 222 -8.07 -10.54 16.78
N ILE A 223 -7.33 -11.22 17.65
CA ILE A 223 -6.45 -12.35 17.29
C ILE A 223 -7.02 -13.67 17.83
N GLY A 224 -7.12 -14.68 16.96
CA GLY A 224 -7.48 -16.07 17.25
C GLY A 224 -8.78 -16.52 16.58
N PRO A 225 -9.23 -17.77 16.82
CA PRO A 225 -10.30 -18.38 16.04
C PRO A 225 -11.63 -17.62 16.06
N GLY A 226 -12.20 -17.40 14.88
CA GLY A 226 -13.42 -16.62 14.67
C GLY A 226 -13.23 -15.12 14.92
N LYS A 227 -12.01 -14.62 14.75
CA LYS A 227 -11.65 -13.20 14.78
C LYS A 227 -11.11 -12.79 13.41
N LEU A 228 -10.63 -11.56 13.30
CA LEU A 228 -10.10 -11.08 12.04
C LEU A 228 -8.72 -11.65 11.72
N PHE A 229 -7.85 -11.72 12.73
CA PHE A 229 -6.46 -12.08 12.57
C PHE A 229 -6.08 -13.33 13.37
N ASP A 230 -4.99 -13.97 12.97
CA ASP A 230 -4.28 -14.99 13.74
C ASP A 230 -2.75 -14.85 13.54
N GLN A 231 -1.98 -15.88 13.88
CA GLN A 231 -0.52 -15.93 13.89
C GLN A 231 0.10 -14.74 14.63
N ALA A 232 -0.20 -14.63 15.92
CA ALA A 232 0.38 -13.61 16.78
C ALA A 232 1.92 -13.55 16.64
N PHE A 233 2.45 -12.34 16.50
CA PHE A 233 3.89 -12.06 16.53
C PHE A 233 4.18 -10.86 17.42
N GLU A 234 5.41 -10.79 17.94
CA GLU A 234 5.87 -9.65 18.74
C GLU A 234 6.56 -8.61 17.85
N TYR A 235 6.09 -7.37 17.92
CA TYR A 235 6.73 -6.20 17.35
C TYR A 235 7.11 -5.22 18.46
N ARG A 236 8.40 -5.22 18.83
CA ARG A 236 8.99 -4.28 19.82
C ARG A 236 8.22 -4.27 21.15
N GLY A 237 7.88 -5.46 21.65
CA GLY A 237 7.16 -5.66 22.91
C GLY A 237 5.63 -5.60 22.80
N VAL A 238 5.06 -5.33 21.62
CA VAL A 238 3.61 -5.37 21.39
C VAL A 238 3.24 -6.59 20.55
N VAL A 239 2.13 -7.26 20.88
CA VAL A 239 1.62 -8.41 20.12
C VAL A 239 0.68 -7.93 19.02
N LEU A 240 0.87 -8.42 17.80
CA LEU A 240 0.02 -8.12 16.64
C LEU A 240 -0.30 -9.43 15.88
N GLY A 241 -1.42 -9.47 15.14
CA GLY A 241 -1.75 -10.58 14.24
C GLY A 241 -0.97 -10.50 12.92
N ALA A 242 -0.25 -11.56 12.55
CA ALA A 242 0.52 -11.59 11.30
C ALA A 242 -0.32 -11.96 10.08
N ALA A 243 -1.36 -12.77 10.28
CA ALA A 243 -2.19 -13.29 9.20
C ALA A 243 -3.67 -12.99 9.48
N PHE A 244 -4.49 -12.98 8.44
CA PHE A 244 -5.93 -13.14 8.59
C PHE A 244 -6.20 -14.56 9.11
N ASP A 245 -7.17 -14.71 10.01
CA ASP A 245 -7.65 -16.00 10.53
C ASP A 245 -8.44 -16.69 9.41
N GLY A 246 -7.80 -17.45 8.53
CA GLY A 246 -8.46 -18.09 7.39
C GLY A 246 -8.26 -19.60 7.43
N ASP A 247 -9.28 -20.40 7.18
CA ASP A 247 -9.22 -21.86 7.33
C ASP A 247 -9.46 -22.65 6.04
N ASP A 248 -10.02 -21.99 5.03
CA ASP A 248 -10.36 -22.61 3.77
C ASP A 248 -9.13 -22.82 2.88
N TRP A 249 -8.93 -24.06 2.43
CA TRP A 249 -7.74 -24.53 1.68
C TRP A 249 -6.39 -24.30 2.36
N GLY A 250 -6.34 -23.84 3.60
CA GLY A 250 -5.12 -23.80 4.39
C GLY A 250 -5.15 -22.72 5.46
N GLU A 251 -4.65 -23.07 6.64
CA GLU A 251 -4.65 -22.17 7.78
C GLU A 251 -3.74 -20.96 7.56
N ASP A 252 -4.33 -19.77 7.75
CA ASP A 252 -3.67 -18.47 7.97
C ASP A 252 -2.62 -18.10 6.92
N LYS A 253 -2.99 -18.19 5.64
CA LYS A 253 -2.05 -17.98 4.52
C LYS A 253 -1.90 -16.53 4.10
N ALA A 254 -2.93 -15.72 4.29
CA ALA A 254 -2.93 -14.31 3.91
C ALA A 254 -2.36 -13.45 5.04
N ASN A 255 -1.33 -12.64 4.75
CA ASN A 255 -0.73 -11.77 5.75
C ASN A 255 -1.51 -10.46 5.90
N SER A 256 -1.54 -9.90 7.10
CA SER A 256 -1.98 -8.52 7.34
C SER A 256 -0.95 -7.50 6.80
N PRO A 257 -1.30 -6.22 6.60
CA PRO A 257 -0.35 -5.20 6.14
C PRO A 257 0.93 -5.09 6.98
N TRP A 258 0.83 -5.33 8.29
CA TRP A 258 1.95 -5.32 9.23
C TRP A 258 2.54 -6.73 9.50
N GLY A 259 1.98 -7.78 8.90
CA GLY A 259 2.37 -9.17 9.12
C GLY A 259 3.41 -9.71 8.15
N TYR A 260 3.66 -9.01 7.04
CA TYR A 260 4.57 -9.43 5.97
C TYR A 260 5.98 -9.80 6.46
N PRO A 261 6.43 -11.08 6.34
CA PRO A 261 7.76 -11.54 6.74
C PRO A 261 8.87 -11.38 5.66
N GLN A 262 8.63 -10.64 4.59
CA GLN A 262 9.51 -10.58 3.42
C GLN A 262 10.57 -9.47 3.52
N ALA A 263 11.65 -9.63 2.75
CA ALA A 263 12.74 -8.68 2.59
C ALA A 263 13.48 -8.24 3.87
N LEU A 264 13.36 -9.05 4.94
CA LEU A 264 13.86 -8.64 6.25
C LEU A 264 15.40 -8.62 6.36
N GLY A 265 16.05 -9.57 5.67
CA GLY A 265 17.49 -9.78 5.78
C GLY A 265 17.92 -9.97 7.23
N THR A 266 18.96 -9.25 7.64
CA THR A 266 19.47 -9.24 9.03
C THR A 266 19.10 -7.99 9.81
N GLU A 267 18.53 -6.98 9.16
CA GLU A 267 18.37 -5.63 9.73
C GLU A 267 16.91 -5.31 10.11
N LEU A 268 15.96 -5.84 9.36
CA LEU A 268 14.54 -5.56 9.58
C LEU A 268 13.86 -6.69 10.37
N SER A 269 12.80 -6.33 11.05
CA SER A 269 11.87 -7.25 11.70
C SER A 269 10.56 -7.31 10.93
N ARG A 270 9.79 -8.40 11.08
CA ARG A 270 8.42 -8.49 10.57
C ARG A 270 7.66 -7.22 10.98
N GLY A 271 6.90 -6.64 10.05
CA GLY A 271 6.16 -5.40 10.26
C GLY A 271 6.94 -4.11 9.96
N ASP A 272 8.28 -4.12 9.90
CA ASP A 272 9.04 -2.90 9.60
C ASP A 272 8.70 -2.33 8.21
N TRP A 273 8.30 -3.15 7.22
CA TRP A 273 7.94 -2.65 5.89
C TRP A 273 6.78 -1.64 5.94
N PHE A 274 5.77 -1.90 6.78
CA PHE A 274 4.58 -1.06 6.96
C PHE A 274 4.71 -0.08 8.15
N LEU A 275 5.18 -0.55 9.31
CA LEU A 275 5.21 0.23 10.56
C LEU A 275 6.42 1.17 10.65
N ASP A 276 7.56 0.80 10.06
CA ASP A 276 8.80 1.60 10.04
C ASP A 276 9.34 1.75 8.60
N PRO A 277 8.56 2.33 7.69
CA PRO A 277 8.86 2.29 6.26
C PRO A 277 10.13 3.07 5.91
N ALA A 278 10.52 4.08 6.70
CA ALA A 278 11.78 4.78 6.50
C ALA A 278 13.00 3.90 6.83
N LYS A 279 12.92 3.08 7.90
CA LYS A 279 13.95 2.08 8.17
C LYS A 279 13.99 1.01 7.09
N ALA A 280 12.83 0.50 6.69
CA ALA A 280 12.74 -0.54 5.66
C ALA A 280 13.31 -0.07 4.32
N PHE A 281 12.92 1.12 3.85
CA PHE A 281 13.39 1.65 2.57
C PHE A 281 14.91 1.94 2.56
N ALA A 282 15.47 2.45 3.66
CA ALA A 282 16.91 2.65 3.81
C ALA A 282 17.72 1.35 3.76
N TYR A 283 17.08 0.21 4.06
CA TYR A 283 17.68 -1.12 3.89
C TYR A 283 17.48 -1.68 2.49
N HIS A 284 16.26 -1.55 1.94
CA HIS A 284 15.90 -2.07 0.63
C HIS A 284 16.62 -1.39 -0.53
N ALA A 285 16.91 -0.09 -0.42
CA ALA A 285 17.48 0.75 -1.47
C ALA A 285 18.49 1.77 -0.93
N THR A 286 19.28 2.36 -1.84
CA THR A 286 20.06 3.58 -1.59
C THR A 286 19.50 4.71 -2.43
N PHE A 287 19.46 5.93 -1.89
CA PHE A 287 18.83 7.08 -2.54
C PHE A 287 19.60 8.38 -2.25
N PRO A 288 19.32 9.47 -2.98
CA PRO A 288 19.94 10.77 -2.71
C PRO A 288 19.55 11.32 -1.33
N GLU A 289 20.52 11.95 -0.67
CA GLU A 289 20.26 12.77 0.52
C GLU A 289 19.50 14.06 0.16
N PRO A 290 18.67 14.62 1.06
CA PRO A 290 18.52 14.23 2.47
C PRO A 290 17.46 13.14 2.71
N PHE A 291 17.76 12.22 3.63
CA PHE A 291 16.82 11.21 4.12
C PHE A 291 16.69 11.23 5.64
N SER A 292 15.45 11.27 6.13
CA SER A 292 15.15 11.29 7.56
C SER A 292 14.36 10.05 7.95
N ARG A 293 14.78 9.43 9.06
CA ARG A 293 14.03 8.40 9.79
C ARG A 293 13.22 8.99 10.95
N THR A 294 13.20 10.32 11.09
CA THR A 294 12.40 11.02 12.09
C THR A 294 10.98 11.21 11.55
N TYR A 295 10.02 10.51 12.15
CA TYR A 295 8.62 10.61 11.77
C TYR A 295 7.99 11.93 12.28
N LEU A 296 7.30 12.62 11.38
CA LEU A 296 6.39 13.73 11.70
C LEU A 296 4.95 13.24 11.90
N PHE A 297 4.59 12.15 11.20
CA PHE A 297 3.31 11.49 11.33
C PHE A 297 3.51 9.98 11.09
N ASN A 298 3.26 9.18 12.12
CA ASN A 298 3.17 7.73 12.00
C ASN A 298 2.14 7.25 13.04
N PRO A 299 0.85 7.19 12.67
CA PRO A 299 -0.22 6.98 13.63
C PRO A 299 -0.14 5.58 14.26
N TYR A 300 0.46 4.61 13.57
CA TYR A 300 0.64 3.24 14.08
C TYR A 300 1.70 3.19 15.18
N LEU A 301 2.90 3.72 14.94
CA LEU A 301 3.92 3.75 15.99
C LEU A 301 3.50 4.65 17.16
N GLU A 302 2.75 5.72 16.91
CA GLU A 302 2.18 6.56 17.97
C GLU A 302 1.17 5.79 18.83
N ASP A 303 0.21 5.10 18.20
CA ASP A 303 -0.81 4.29 18.89
C ASP A 303 -0.19 3.11 19.66
N LEU A 304 0.91 2.54 19.17
CA LEU A 304 1.68 1.52 19.89
C LEU A 304 2.58 2.09 21.00
N GLY A 305 2.72 3.41 21.12
CA GLY A 305 3.62 4.06 22.07
C GLY A 305 5.12 3.91 21.73
N LEU A 306 5.44 3.64 20.46
CA LEU A 306 6.78 3.37 19.94
C LEU A 306 7.38 4.54 19.14
N LEU A 307 6.64 5.65 18.98
CA LEU A 307 7.12 6.82 18.26
C LEU A 307 8.34 7.44 18.96
N GLY A 308 9.44 7.63 18.22
CA GLY A 308 10.68 8.21 18.75
C GLY A 308 11.70 7.19 19.28
N GLU A 309 11.34 5.90 19.35
CA GLU A 309 12.32 4.83 19.55
C GLU A 309 13.18 4.65 18.29
N THR A 310 14.22 5.46 18.16
CA THR A 310 15.23 5.29 17.11
C THR A 310 16.26 4.26 17.57
N ARG A 311 16.26 3.08 16.94
CA ARG A 311 17.42 2.20 16.85
C ARG A 311 17.82 2.00 15.39
#